data_AF-A0A293LED8-F1
#
_entry.id   AF-A0A293LED8-F1
#
_cell.length_a   1.000
_cell.length_b   1.000
_cell.length_c   1.000
_cell.angle_alpha   90.00
_cell.angle_beta   90.00
_cell.angle_gamma   90.00
#
_symmetry.space_group_name_H-M   'P 1'
#
loop_
_entity.id
_entity.type
_entity.pdbx_description
1 polymer ?
#
loop_
_entity_poly.entity_id
_entity_poly.type
_entity_poly.pdbx_seq_one_letter_code
_entity_poly.pdbx_strand_id
1 'polypeptide(L)'
;MKPENAEKMLNQEVDYDLPGAAQYYCLHCARYFIDNNSLNDHLKSKNHKKRLRKLEEDPYTQEEAEAAAGMGNYSAPKRRKVESQPPKIET
;
A
#
# COMPACT_ATOMS: atom_id res chain seq x y z
N MET A 1 4.51 0.75 -8.72
CA MET A 1 3.44 1.67 -9.17
C MET A 1 4.08 2.77 -9.97
N LYS A 2 3.41 3.28 -11.01
CA LYS A 2 3.75 4.58 -11.57
C LYS A 2 3.36 5.66 -10.54
N PRO A 3 4.15 6.73 -10.36
CA PRO A 3 3.88 7.75 -9.35
C PRO A 3 2.51 8.42 -9.53
N GLU A 4 2.09 8.59 -10.77
CA GLU A 4 0.80 9.19 -11.17
C GLU A 4 -0.42 8.49 -10.54
N ASN A 5 -0.35 7.16 -10.37
CA ASN A 5 -1.44 6.40 -9.78
C ASN A 5 -1.54 6.60 -8.26
N ALA A 6 -0.43 6.92 -7.60
CA ALA A 6 -0.43 7.17 -6.15
C ALA A 6 -1.11 8.50 -5.84
N GLU A 7 -0.81 9.54 -6.63
CA GLU A 7 -1.40 10.87 -6.46
C GLU A 7 -2.91 10.86 -6.72
N LYS A 8 -3.34 10.16 -7.78
CA LYS A 8 -4.77 9.99 -8.08
C LYS A 8 -5.54 9.28 -6.96
N MET A 9 -4.93 8.30 -6.32
CA MET A 9 -5.56 7.55 -5.22
C MET A 9 -5.57 8.32 -3.90
N LEU A 10 -4.63 9.24 -3.68
CA LEU A 10 -4.61 10.10 -2.48
C LEU A 10 -5.59 11.28 -2.58
N ASN A 11 -5.82 11.75 -3.82
CA ASN A 11 -6.70 12.86 -4.17
C ASN A 11 -7.91 12.35 -4.97
N GLN A 12 -8.60 11.36 -4.40
CA GLN A 12 -9.79 10.77 -5.00
C GLN A 12 -10.96 11.77 -4.92
N GLU A 13 -11.85 11.73 -5.91
CA GLU A 13 -13.09 12.53 -5.90
C GLU A 13 -13.96 12.14 -4.68
N VAL A 14 -14.74 13.09 -4.20
CA VAL A 14 -15.62 12.91 -3.04
C VAL A 14 -16.69 11.87 -3.39
N ASP A 15 -16.63 10.72 -2.73
CA ASP A 15 -17.56 9.61 -2.93
C ASP A 15 -18.28 9.31 -1.63
N TYR A 16 -19.58 9.63 -1.58
CA TYR A 16 -20.41 9.51 -0.39
C TYR A 16 -20.80 8.06 -0.01
N ASP A 17 -20.61 7.10 -0.92
CA ASP A 17 -20.84 5.68 -0.61
C ASP A 17 -19.68 5.08 0.22
N LEU A 18 -18.53 5.76 0.25
CA LEU A 18 -17.33 5.30 0.94
C LEU A 18 -17.11 6.00 2.29
N PRO A 19 -16.51 5.32 3.28
CA PRO A 19 -16.16 5.92 4.57
C PRO A 19 -15.28 7.16 4.39
N GLY A 20 -15.59 8.23 5.14
CA GLY A 20 -14.83 9.48 5.07
C GLY A 20 -14.86 10.13 3.69
N ALA A 21 -15.91 9.87 2.91
CA ALA A 21 -16.11 10.36 1.56
C ALA A 21 -14.93 10.07 0.59
N ALA A 22 -14.30 8.90 0.77
CA ALA A 22 -13.07 8.46 0.10
C ALA A 22 -11.82 9.34 0.33
N GLN A 23 -11.87 10.34 1.21
CA GLN A 23 -10.77 11.30 1.42
C GLN A 23 -9.64 10.76 2.31
N TYR A 24 -9.97 9.87 3.25
CA TYR A 24 -8.99 9.29 4.18
C TYR A 24 -8.63 7.86 3.77
N TYR A 25 -7.76 7.74 2.76
CA TYR A 25 -7.33 6.47 2.19
C TYR A 25 -5.88 6.11 2.56
N CYS A 26 -5.64 4.82 2.84
CA CYS A 26 -4.30 4.27 3.00
C CYS A 26 -3.89 3.44 1.77
N LEU A 27 -2.88 3.90 1.04
CA LEU A 27 -2.39 3.25 -0.18
C LEU A 27 -1.88 1.82 0.06
N HIS A 28 -1.14 1.61 1.15
CA HIS A 28 -0.46 0.33 1.42
C HIS A 28 -1.41 -0.77 1.90
N CYS A 29 -2.50 -0.36 2.57
CA CYS A 29 -3.49 -1.27 3.15
C CYS A 29 -4.79 -1.33 2.35
N ALA A 30 -4.94 -0.50 1.32
CA ALA A 30 -6.14 -0.40 0.48
C ALA A 30 -7.42 -0.27 1.31
N ARG A 31 -7.42 0.68 2.26
CA ARG A 31 -8.51 0.86 3.23
C ARG A 31 -8.88 2.33 3.39
N TYR A 32 -10.20 2.57 3.42
CA TYR A 32 -10.81 3.85 3.75
C TYR A 32 -11.05 3.99 5.26
N PHE A 33 -10.92 5.21 5.75
CA PHE A 33 -11.13 5.60 7.14
C PHE A 33 -12.16 6.73 7.21
N ILE A 34 -12.80 6.86 8.37
CA ILE A 34 -13.87 7.85 8.57
C ILE A 34 -13.29 9.25 8.78
N ASP A 35 -12.20 9.33 9.55
CA ASP A 35 -11.57 10.59 9.96
C ASP A 35 -10.05 10.56 9.78
N ASN A 36 -9.45 11.75 9.80
CA ASN A 36 -8.01 11.95 9.78
C ASN A 36 -7.28 11.28 10.96
N ASN A 37 -7.83 11.40 12.18
CA ASN A 37 -7.23 10.80 13.37
C ASN A 37 -7.17 9.26 13.25
N SER A 38 -8.24 8.65 12.76
CA SER A 38 -8.31 7.21 12.50
C SER A 38 -7.25 6.73 11.48
N LEU A 39 -7.00 7.53 10.44
CA LEU A 39 -5.92 7.29 9.47
C LEU A 39 -4.55 7.36 10.15
N ASN A 40 -4.29 8.42 10.94
CA ASN A 40 -3.00 8.62 11.60
C ASN A 40 -2.69 7.52 12.62
N ASP A 41 -3.69 7.07 13.38
CA ASP A 41 -3.56 5.95 14.31
C ASP A 41 -3.28 4.64 13.56
N HIS A 42 -3.92 4.44 12.40
CA HIS A 42 -3.63 3.31 11.53
C HIS A 42 -2.17 3.31 11.04
N LEU A 43 -1.63 4.46 10.59
CA LEU A 43 -0.25 4.56 10.10
C LEU A 43 0.78 4.20 11.20
N LYS A 44 0.50 4.55 12.46
CA LYS A 44 1.35 4.22 13.61
C LYS A 44 1.25 2.75 14.04
N SER A 45 0.17 2.06 13.65
CA SER A 45 -0.15 0.70 14.10
C SER A 45 0.87 -0.36 13.64
N LYS A 46 0.98 -1.44 14.41
CA LYS A 46 1.86 -2.58 14.08
C LYS A 46 1.45 -3.28 12.78
N ASN A 47 0.14 -3.36 12.50
CA ASN A 47 -0.38 -4.00 11.29
C ASN A 47 0.07 -3.25 10.04
N HIS A 48 0.03 -1.91 10.07
CA HIS A 48 0.52 -1.09 8.97
C HIS A 48 2.03 -1.28 8.75
N LYS A 49 2.83 -1.18 9.83
CA LYS A 49 4.29 -1.41 9.76
C LYS A 49 4.65 -2.81 9.24
N LYS A 50 3.88 -3.83 9.62
CA LYS A 50 4.04 -5.19 9.10
C LYS A 50 3.70 -5.28 7.61
N ARG A 51 2.70 -4.54 7.14
CA ARG A 51 2.34 -4.47 5.73
C ARG A 51 3.45 -3.81 4.90
N LEU A 52 4.03 -2.72 5.38
CA LEU A 52 5.17 -2.07 4.73
C LEU A 52 6.34 -3.05 4.53
N ARG A 53 6.73 -3.78 5.59
CA ARG A 53 7.79 -4.79 5.50
C ARG A 53 7.52 -5.89 4.48
N LYS A 54 6.25 -6.30 4.30
CA LYS A 54 5.87 -7.27 3.27
C LYS A 54 5.96 -6.68 1.85
N LEU A 55 5.71 -5.38 1.69
CA LEU A 55 5.80 -4.69 0.40
C LEU A 55 7.26 -4.41 -0.01
N GLU A 56 8.21 -4.47 0.93
CA GLU A 56 9.64 -4.37 0.63
C GLU A 56 10.17 -5.61 -0.11
N GLU A 57 9.51 -6.75 0.04
CA GLU A 57 9.80 -7.97 -0.69
C GLU A 57 9.12 -7.96 -2.06
N ASP A 58 9.78 -8.52 -3.08
CA ASP A 58 9.16 -8.65 -4.40
C ASP A 58 7.89 -9.49 -4.30
N PRO A 59 6.82 -9.10 -5.01
CA PRO A 59 5.58 -9.88 -5.02
C PRO A 59 5.82 -11.23 -5.69
N TYR A 60 5.18 -12.26 -5.16
CA TYR A 60 5.17 -13.59 -5.76
C TYR A 60 4.62 -13.53 -7.19
N THR A 61 5.33 -14.17 -8.12
CA THR A 61 4.96 -14.20 -9.54
C THR A 61 4.77 -15.64 -10.03
N GLN A 62 4.01 -15.78 -11.13
CA GLN A 62 3.80 -17.09 -11.76
C GLN A 62 5.13 -17.70 -12.24
N GLU A 63 6.03 -16.87 -12.78
CA GLU A 63 7.35 -17.29 -13.26
C GLU A 63 8.19 -17.92 -12.13
N GLU A 64 8.06 -17.41 -10.90
CA GLU A 64 8.70 -17.99 -9.72
C GLU A 64 8.12 -19.36 -9.38
N ALA A 65 6.80 -19.55 -9.54
CA ALA A 65 6.13 -20.83 -9.37
C ALA A 65 6.62 -21.87 -10.38
N GLU A 66 6.73 -21.47 -11.65
CA GLU A 66 7.20 -22.33 -12.74
C GLU A 66 8.67 -22.69 -12.56
N ALA A 67 9.52 -21.73 -12.17
CA ALA A 67 10.93 -21.99 -11.85
C ALA A 67 11.07 -23.00 -10.70
N ALA A 68 10.24 -22.89 -9.65
CA ALA A 68 10.21 -23.86 -8.56
C ALA A 68 9.73 -25.26 -9.00
N ALA A 69 8.86 -25.34 -10.02
CA ALA A 69 8.43 -26.59 -10.65
C ALA A 69 9.45 -27.17 -11.65
N GLY A 70 10.63 -26.54 -11.81
CA GLY A 70 11.67 -26.96 -12.75
C GLY A 70 11.50 -26.42 -14.17
N MET A 71 10.54 -25.52 -14.39
CA MET A 71 10.27 -24.85 -15.66
C MET A 71 10.71 -23.38 -15.54
N GLY A 72 12.00 -23.09 -15.65
CA GLY A 72 12.50 -21.70 -15.63
C GLY A 72 13.90 -21.55 -15.01
N ASN A 73 14.31 -20.29 -14.78
CA ASN A 73 15.57 -19.96 -14.14
C ASN A 73 15.33 -19.24 -12.80
N TYR A 74 16.04 -19.66 -11.76
CA TYR A 74 15.92 -19.05 -10.43
C TYR A 74 16.45 -17.62 -10.43
N SER A 75 15.65 -16.70 -9.90
CA SER A 75 16.02 -15.30 -9.68
C SER A 75 15.89 -14.97 -8.20
N ALA A 76 16.95 -14.42 -7.60
CA ALA A 76 16.91 -14.05 -6.19
C ALA A 76 16.02 -12.81 -5.95
N PRO A 77 15.25 -12.77 -4.85
CA PRO A 77 14.34 -11.66 -4.55
C PRO A 77 15.13 -10.38 -4.22
N LYS A 78 14.67 -9.24 -4.74
CA LYS A 78 15.26 -7.91 -4.49
C LYS A 78 14.45 -7.20 -3.41
N ARG A 79 15.16 -6.58 -2.47
CA ARG A 79 14.51 -5.75 -1.44
C ARG A 79 14.36 -4.32 -1.95
N ARG A 80 13.15 -3.78 -1.86
CA ARG A 80 12.81 -2.39 -2.21
C ARG A 80 12.58 -1.61 -0.93
N LYS A 81 13.05 -0.35 -0.86
CA LYS A 81 12.73 0.53 0.27
C LYS A 81 11.33 1.11 0.06
N VAL A 82 10.41 0.84 0.99
CA VAL A 82 9.03 1.34 0.94
C VAL A 82 8.78 2.27 2.11
N GLU A 83 8.47 3.54 1.81
CA GLU A 83 8.16 4.56 2.81
C GLU A 83 6.65 4.73 2.95
N SER A 84 6.20 5.06 4.17
CA SER A 84 4.78 5.29 4.46
C SER A 84 4.33 6.68 3.97
N GLN A 85 3.06 6.79 3.60
CA GLN A 85 2.43 8.09 3.31
C GLN A 85 2.56 9.07 4.51
N PRO A 86 2.83 10.36 4.26
CA PRO A 86 2.87 11.36 5.33
C PRO A 86 1.47 11.55 5.94
N PRO A 87 1.37 11.85 7.25
CA PRO A 87 0.08 12.17 7.86
C PRO A 87 -0.50 13.42 7.22
N LYS A 88 -1.80 13.40 6.88
CA LYS A 88 -2.51 14.59 6.42
C LYS A 88 -2.72 15.49 7.64
N ILE A 89 -1.92 16.55 7.80
CA ILE A 89 -2.14 17.53 8.88
C ILE A 89 -3.14 18.55 8.33
N GLU A 90 -4.30 18.67 8.97
CA GLU A 90 -5.27 19.71 8.65
C GLU A 90 -4.75 21.03 9.23
N THR A 91 -4.35 21.96 8.36
CA THR A 91 -4.07 23.37 8.70
C THR A 91 -5.36 24.15 8.86
#